data_AF-A0A530L8M0-F1
#
_entry.id   AF-A0A530L8M0-F1
#
_cell.length_a   1.000
_cell.length_b   1.000
_cell.length_c   1.000
_cell.angle_alpha   90.00
_cell.angle_beta   90.00
_cell.angle_gamma   90.00
#
_symmetry.space_group_name_H-M   'P 1'
#
loop_
_entity.id
_entity.type
_entity.pdbx_description
1 polymer ?
#
loop_
_entity_poly.entity_id
_entity_poly.type
_entity_poly.pdbx_seq_one_letter_code
_entity_poly.pdbx_strand_id
1 'polypeptide(L)'
;LDAANLAIEHLRKIGKGNARIGIEPAFLPSDAYMLIRNALPDAKLIDATDMLERMRAIKTEAELEKLRIASELITDSMLATIGWAREGTTKSEIIEQLRREETNRGAHFEYCLLTLGSSHNRAASPQAWKKGEVMSIDSGGNYHGYIG
;
A
#
# COMPACT_ATOMS: atom_id res chain seq x y z
N LEU A 1 -6.89 21.23 -2.53
CA LEU A 1 -7.76 22.27 -1.93
C LEU A 1 -9.25 22.11 -2.24
N ASP A 2 -9.65 21.71 -3.46
CA ASP A 2 -11.08 21.55 -3.83
C ASP A 2 -11.86 20.62 -2.87
N ALA A 3 -11.36 19.40 -2.63
CA ALA A 3 -11.97 18.46 -1.70
C ALA A 3 -12.13 19.03 -0.27
N ALA A 4 -11.19 19.84 0.20
CA ALA A 4 -11.27 20.47 1.51
C ALA A 4 -12.36 21.55 1.57
N ASN A 5 -12.52 22.36 0.51
CA ASN A 5 -13.64 23.31 0.40
C ASN A 5 -14.99 22.59 0.42
N LEU A 6 -15.14 21.52 -0.36
CA LEU A 6 -16.36 20.71 -0.38
C LEU A 6 -16.65 20.10 1.00
N ALA A 7 -15.62 19.63 1.71
CA ALA A 7 -15.78 19.13 3.08
C ALA A 7 -16.25 20.23 4.05
N ILE A 8 -15.67 21.44 3.97
CA ILE A 8 -16.07 22.60 4.77
C ILE A 8 -17.53 22.98 4.50
N GLU A 9 -17.92 23.08 3.22
CA GLU A 9 -19.29 23.39 2.81
C GLU A 9 -20.27 22.34 3.33
N HIS A 10 -19.92 21.07 3.21
CA HIS A 10 -20.74 19.98 3.72
C HIS A 10 -20.89 20.06 5.24
N LEU A 11 -19.80 20.25 5.99
CA LEU A 11 -19.81 20.39 7.45
C LEU A 11 -20.71 21.56 7.91
N ARG A 12 -20.68 22.69 7.19
CA ARG A 12 -21.61 23.81 7.44
C ARG A 12 -23.06 23.41 7.15
N LYS A 13 -23.31 22.78 6.01
CA LYS A 13 -24.64 22.33 5.58
C LYS A 13 -25.29 21.38 6.59
N ILE A 14 -24.52 20.48 7.21
CA ILE A 14 -25.01 19.54 8.22
C ILE A 14 -24.97 20.09 9.66
N GLY A 15 -24.66 21.38 9.84
CA GLY A 15 -24.64 22.03 11.16
C GLY A 15 -23.50 21.56 12.07
N LYS A 16 -22.38 21.09 11.51
CA LYS A 16 -21.20 20.57 12.24
C LYS A 16 -19.97 21.49 12.14
N GLY A 17 -20.16 22.76 11.78
CA GLY A 17 -19.07 23.73 11.64
C GLY A 17 -18.29 24.03 12.92
N ASN A 18 -18.81 23.68 14.10
CA ASN A 18 -18.18 23.83 15.41
C ASN A 18 -18.01 22.47 16.15
N ALA A 19 -18.12 21.36 15.42
CA ALA A 19 -18.08 20.03 16.01
C ALA A 19 -16.66 19.61 16.43
N ARG A 20 -16.58 18.48 17.14
CA ARG A 20 -15.33 17.71 17.29
C ARG A 20 -15.22 16.80 16.07
N ILE A 21 -14.16 16.97 15.29
CA ILE A 21 -13.96 16.31 14.00
C ILE A 21 -12.67 15.50 14.07
N GLY A 22 -12.77 14.19 13.85
CA GLY A 22 -11.61 13.32 13.73
C GLY A 22 -10.90 13.53 12.40
N ILE A 23 -9.57 13.63 12.42
CA ILE A 23 -8.70 13.67 11.24
C ILE A 23 -7.59 12.63 11.39
N GLU A 24 -6.99 12.20 10.28
CA GLU A 24 -5.72 11.45 10.29
C GLU A 24 -4.61 12.40 9.80
N PRO A 25 -3.85 13.06 10.70
CA PRO A 25 -2.94 14.15 10.32
C PRO A 25 -1.89 13.74 9.28
N ALA A 26 -1.41 12.49 9.33
CA ALA A 26 -0.43 11.95 8.39
C ALA A 26 -0.97 11.84 6.95
N PHE A 27 -2.29 11.82 6.77
CA PHE A 27 -2.97 11.69 5.47
C PHE A 27 -3.71 12.98 5.06
N LEU A 28 -3.68 14.02 5.90
CA LEU A 28 -4.28 15.32 5.60
C LEU A 28 -3.18 16.31 5.17
N PRO A 29 -3.15 16.73 3.89
CA PRO A 29 -2.20 17.75 3.44
C PRO A 29 -2.26 19.01 4.31
N SER A 30 -1.09 19.58 4.61
CA SER A 30 -0.97 20.74 5.52
C SER A 30 -1.77 21.96 5.04
N ASP A 31 -1.81 22.20 3.73
CA ASP A 31 -2.61 23.28 3.12
C ASP A 31 -4.12 23.07 3.31
N ALA A 32 -4.60 21.83 3.18
CA ALA A 32 -5.97 21.46 3.46
C ALA A 32 -6.30 21.60 4.95
N TYR A 33 -5.41 21.18 5.85
CA TYR A 33 -5.55 21.37 7.29
C TYR A 33 -5.70 22.85 7.65
N MET A 34 -4.81 23.71 7.13
CA MET A 34 -4.85 25.15 7.38
C MET A 34 -6.15 25.79 6.84
N LEU A 35 -6.59 25.39 5.64
CA LEU A 35 -7.85 25.84 5.06
C LEU A 35 -9.05 25.48 5.94
N ILE A 36 -9.14 24.22 6.39
CA ILE A 36 -10.22 23.76 7.28
C ILE A 36 -10.17 24.53 8.60
N ARG A 37 -8.99 24.71 9.18
CA ARG A 37 -8.82 25.42 10.45
C ARG A 37 -9.25 26.88 10.38
N ASN A 38 -8.94 27.56 9.27
CA ASN A 38 -9.32 28.96 9.05
C ASN A 38 -10.82 29.10 8.76
N ALA A 39 -11.41 28.17 8.02
CA ALA A 39 -12.82 28.24 7.63
C ALA A 39 -13.79 27.78 8.73
N LEU A 40 -13.33 26.93 9.65
CA LEU A 40 -14.09 26.37 10.77
C LEU A 40 -13.33 26.61 12.10
N PRO A 41 -13.16 27.87 12.53
CA PRO A 41 -12.32 28.20 13.70
C PRO A 41 -12.82 27.58 15.01
N ASP A 42 -14.14 27.40 15.13
CA ASP A 42 -14.79 26.83 16.32
C ASP A 42 -14.79 25.29 16.34
N ALA A 43 -14.46 24.63 15.21
CA ALA A 43 -14.32 23.19 15.19
C ALA A 43 -13.08 22.74 15.98
N LYS A 44 -13.18 21.59 16.63
CA LYS A 44 -12.03 20.93 17.29
C LYS A 44 -11.57 19.77 16.41
N LEU A 45 -10.46 19.95 15.70
CA LEU A 45 -9.82 18.88 14.94
C LEU A 45 -9.03 18.00 15.92
N ILE A 46 -9.36 16.71 15.97
CA ILE A 46 -8.79 15.72 16.88
C ILE A 46 -8.12 14.65 16.06
N ASP A 47 -6.91 14.26 16.44
CA ASP A 47 -6.25 13.10 15.84
C ASP A 47 -7.04 11.82 16.15
N ALA A 48 -7.50 11.15 15.10
CA ALA A 48 -8.28 9.94 15.15
C ALA A 48 -7.49 8.70 14.70
N THR A 49 -6.20 8.83 14.39
CA THR A 49 -5.36 7.76 13.83
C THR A 49 -5.38 6.52 14.73
N ASP A 50 -5.04 6.64 16.02
CA ASP A 50 -5.00 5.51 16.96
C ASP A 50 -6.34 4.76 17.06
N MET A 51 -7.44 5.51 17.04
CA MET A 51 -8.79 4.93 17.12
C MET A 51 -9.08 4.11 15.85
N LEU A 52 -8.81 4.67 14.67
CA LEU A 52 -9.03 4.01 13.39
C LEU A 52 -8.09 2.81 13.20
N GLU A 53 -6.84 2.90 13.65
CA GLU A 53 -5.90 1.77 13.65
C GLU A 53 -6.37 0.61 14.53
N ARG A 54 -6.88 0.89 15.74
CA ARG A 54 -7.45 -0.15 16.60
C ARG A 54 -8.66 -0.84 15.97
N MET A 55 -9.50 -0.09 15.25
CA MET A 55 -10.62 -0.67 14.49
C MET A 55 -10.10 -1.57 13.35
N ARG A 56 -9.10 -1.11 12.59
CA ARG A 56 -8.47 -1.88 11.50
C ARG A 56 -7.63 -3.06 11.99
N ALA A 57 -7.25 -3.10 13.27
CA ALA A 57 -6.44 -4.17 13.83
C ALA A 57 -7.18 -5.51 13.82
N ILE A 58 -8.48 -5.49 14.14
CA ILE A 58 -9.34 -6.68 14.19
C ILE A 58 -10.13 -6.79 12.88
N LYS A 59 -9.80 -7.80 12.08
CA LYS A 59 -10.40 -8.02 10.76
C LYS A 59 -11.72 -8.75 10.91
N THR A 60 -12.71 -8.37 10.11
CA THR A 60 -13.92 -9.18 9.93
C THR A 60 -13.63 -10.40 9.04
N GLU A 61 -14.52 -11.40 9.05
CA GLU A 61 -14.38 -12.60 8.20
C GLU A 61 -14.22 -12.26 6.71
N ALA A 62 -14.96 -11.26 6.22
CA ALA A 62 -14.89 -10.80 4.84
C ALA A 62 -13.57 -10.07 4.49
N GLU A 63 -12.79 -9.66 5.47
CA GLU A 63 -11.46 -9.05 5.30
C GLU A 63 -10.37 -10.11 5.41
N LEU A 64 -10.52 -11.06 6.35
CA LEU A 64 -9.65 -12.22 6.46
C LEU A 64 -9.65 -13.04 5.16
N GLU A 65 -10.80 -13.22 4.53
CA GLU A 65 -10.89 -13.91 3.25
C GLU A 65 -10.13 -13.17 2.13
N LYS A 66 -10.21 -11.84 2.09
CA LYS A 66 -9.45 -11.05 1.10
C LYS A 66 -7.95 -11.11 1.36
N LEU A 67 -7.52 -11.08 2.62
CA LEU A 67 -6.12 -11.25 3.00
C LEU A 67 -5.60 -12.64 2.59
N ARG A 68 -6.39 -13.70 2.84
CA ARG A 68 -6.05 -15.07 2.41
C ARG A 68 -5.86 -15.13 0.90
N ILE A 69 -6.81 -14.61 0.13
CA ILE A 69 -6.72 -14.58 -1.33
C ILE A 69 -5.49 -13.77 -1.76
N ALA A 70 -5.29 -12.56 -1.21
CA ALA A 70 -4.13 -11.73 -1.54
C ALA A 70 -2.82 -12.51 -1.34
N SER A 71 -2.62 -13.12 -0.17
CA SER A 71 -1.40 -13.87 0.13
C SER A 71 -1.20 -15.10 -0.77
N GLU A 72 -2.28 -15.78 -1.16
CA GLU A 72 -2.21 -16.89 -2.13
C GLU A 72 -1.78 -16.38 -3.51
N LEU A 73 -2.36 -15.27 -3.99
CA LEU A 73 -1.98 -14.68 -5.28
C LEU A 73 -0.50 -14.27 -5.32
N ILE A 74 0.02 -13.67 -4.24
CA ILE A 74 1.43 -13.26 -4.17
C ILE A 74 2.34 -14.48 -4.07
N THR A 75 1.99 -15.47 -3.26
CA THR A 75 2.76 -16.72 -3.15
C THR A 75 2.86 -17.44 -4.50
N ASP A 76 1.73 -17.59 -5.20
CA ASP A 76 1.71 -18.25 -6.52
C ASP A 76 2.48 -17.44 -7.58
N SER A 77 2.45 -16.11 -7.49
CA SER A 77 3.21 -15.22 -8.37
C SER A 77 4.71 -15.32 -8.13
N MET A 78 5.14 -15.38 -6.87
CA MET A 78 6.53 -15.58 -6.49
C MET A 78 7.04 -16.95 -6.94
N LEU A 79 6.27 -18.02 -6.71
CA LEU A 79 6.64 -19.38 -7.13
C LEU A 79 6.78 -19.49 -8.66
N ALA A 80 5.83 -18.92 -9.42
CA ALA A 80 5.91 -18.89 -10.87
C ALA A 80 7.13 -18.09 -11.36
N THR A 81 7.40 -16.94 -10.75
CA THR A 81 8.57 -16.11 -11.07
C THR A 81 9.88 -16.83 -10.78
N ILE A 82 9.99 -17.50 -9.63
CA ILE A 82 11.16 -18.28 -9.23
C ILE A 82 11.38 -19.45 -10.21
N GLY A 83 10.31 -20.16 -10.60
CA GLY A 83 10.37 -21.25 -11.56
C GLY A 83 10.72 -20.81 -12.99
N TRP A 84 10.38 -19.57 -13.36
CA TRP A 84 10.72 -18.98 -14.65
C TRP A 84 12.16 -18.45 -14.72
N ALA A 85 12.65 -17.88 -13.62
CA ALA A 85 13.98 -17.27 -13.53
C ALA A 85 15.08 -18.32 -13.71
N ARG A 86 16.20 -17.90 -14.30
CA ARG A 86 17.37 -18.76 -14.54
C ARG A 86 18.66 -17.99 -14.35
N GLU A 87 19.78 -18.70 -14.34
CA GLU A 87 21.10 -18.06 -14.40
C GLU A 87 21.14 -17.08 -15.58
N GLY A 88 21.64 -15.87 -15.32
CA GLY A 88 21.69 -14.77 -16.29
C GLY A 88 20.49 -13.83 -16.25
N THR A 89 19.35 -14.22 -15.66
CA THR A 89 18.20 -13.31 -15.52
C THR A 89 18.55 -12.16 -14.56
N THR A 90 18.28 -10.93 -15.00
CA THR A 90 18.58 -9.71 -14.22
C THR A 90 17.52 -9.41 -13.19
N LYS A 91 17.87 -8.61 -12.17
CA LYS A 91 16.90 -8.13 -11.17
C LYS A 91 15.70 -7.43 -11.81
N SER A 92 15.96 -6.56 -12.79
CA SER A 92 14.88 -5.84 -13.49
C SER A 92 13.92 -6.79 -14.22
N GLU A 93 14.44 -7.86 -14.85
CA GLU A 93 13.61 -8.85 -15.53
C GLU A 93 12.80 -9.70 -14.54
N ILE A 94 13.38 -10.09 -13.40
CA ILE A 94 12.68 -10.84 -12.35
C ILE A 94 11.56 -10.00 -11.74
N ILE A 95 11.83 -8.73 -11.43
CA ILE A 95 10.81 -7.79 -10.88
C ILE A 95 9.67 -7.59 -11.88
N GLU A 96 9.99 -7.40 -13.17
CA GLU A 96 8.99 -7.26 -14.23
C GLU A 96 8.16 -8.53 -14.42
N GLN A 97 8.79 -9.70 -14.35
CA GLN A 97 8.08 -10.97 -14.41
C GLN A 97 7.10 -11.09 -13.24
N LEU A 98 7.54 -10.79 -12.01
CA LEU A 98 6.67 -10.84 -10.84
C LEU A 98 5.47 -9.90 -10.96
N ARG A 99 5.71 -8.65 -11.41
CA ARG A 99 4.64 -7.69 -11.68
C ARG A 99 3.60 -8.24 -12.64
N ARG A 100 4.02 -8.95 -13.69
CA ARG A 100 3.10 -9.60 -14.65
C ARG A 100 2.35 -10.75 -14.02
N GLU A 101 3.02 -11.60 -13.25
CA GLU A 101 2.39 -12.73 -12.57
C GLU A 101 1.28 -12.25 -11.61
N GLU A 102 1.56 -11.22 -10.81
CA GLU A 102 0.59 -10.62 -9.89
C GLU A 102 -0.59 -9.98 -10.66
N THR A 103 -0.28 -9.17 -11.67
CA THR A 103 -1.30 -8.47 -12.48
C THR A 103 -2.21 -9.46 -13.22
N ASN A 104 -1.65 -10.50 -13.82
CA ASN A 104 -2.41 -11.51 -14.56
C ASN A 104 -3.32 -12.36 -13.65
N ARG A 105 -2.98 -12.45 -12.35
CA ARG A 105 -3.80 -13.10 -11.33
C ARG A 105 -4.84 -12.17 -10.69
N GLY A 106 -4.88 -10.91 -11.11
CA GLY A 106 -5.86 -9.93 -10.63
C GLY A 106 -5.43 -9.16 -9.37
N ALA A 107 -4.16 -9.23 -8.98
CA ALA A 107 -3.59 -8.36 -7.96
C ALA A 107 -2.99 -7.10 -8.58
N HIS A 108 -3.03 -5.98 -7.85
CA HIS A 108 -2.29 -4.78 -8.20
C HIS A 108 -0.89 -4.85 -7.58
N PHE A 109 0.15 -4.79 -8.41
CA PHE A 109 1.55 -4.82 -7.94
C PHE A 109 1.87 -3.58 -7.11
N GLU A 110 2.35 -3.77 -5.88
CA GLU A 110 2.77 -2.67 -5.00
C GLU A 110 4.29 -2.49 -5.02
N TYR A 111 5.04 -3.55 -4.71
CA TYR A 111 6.49 -3.50 -4.63
C TYR A 111 7.14 -4.86 -4.83
N CYS A 112 8.42 -4.88 -5.21
CA CYS A 112 9.28 -6.05 -5.13
C CYS A 112 10.69 -5.64 -4.73
N LEU A 113 11.18 -6.23 -3.64
CA LEU A 113 12.49 -5.99 -3.04
C LEU A 113 13.37 -7.23 -3.23
N LEU A 114 14.17 -7.22 -4.29
CA LEU A 114 14.91 -8.40 -4.76
C LEU A 114 16.41 -8.30 -4.48
N THR A 115 16.98 -9.33 -3.87
CA THR A 115 18.44 -9.50 -3.76
C THR A 115 18.93 -10.78 -4.42
N LEU A 116 20.13 -10.70 -5.00
CA LEU A 116 20.82 -11.81 -5.64
C LEU A 116 22.23 -11.89 -5.07
N GLY A 117 22.64 -13.07 -4.61
CA GLY A 117 23.94 -13.31 -4.00
C GLY A 117 24.16 -12.46 -2.74
N SER A 118 25.36 -11.90 -2.59
CA SER A 118 25.72 -11.03 -1.45
C SER A 118 25.30 -9.57 -1.63
N SER A 119 24.40 -9.26 -2.58
CA SER A 119 23.96 -7.89 -2.84
C SER A 119 22.96 -7.42 -1.79
N HIS A 120 23.26 -6.31 -1.12
CA HIS A 120 22.33 -5.65 -0.18
C HIS A 120 21.39 -4.65 -0.86
N ASN A 121 21.62 -4.35 -2.14
CA ASN A 121 20.76 -3.45 -2.89
C ASN A 121 19.50 -4.20 -3.35
N ARG A 122 18.32 -3.76 -2.90
CA ARG A 122 17.02 -4.40 -3.22
C ARG A 122 16.32 -3.79 -4.44
N ALA A 123 16.86 -2.71 -4.99
CA ALA A 123 16.27 -2.03 -6.14
C ALA A 123 16.53 -2.80 -7.44
N ALA A 124 15.69 -2.53 -8.43
CA ALA A 124 15.89 -2.98 -9.80
C ALA A 124 17.27 -2.55 -10.33
N SER A 125 17.96 -3.46 -11.01
CA SER A 125 19.29 -3.21 -11.56
C SER A 125 19.64 -4.26 -12.63
N PRO A 126 20.69 -4.03 -13.45
CA PRO A 126 21.14 -5.00 -14.43
C PRO A 126 21.94 -6.17 -13.82
N GLN A 127 22.03 -6.28 -12.48
CA GLN A 127 22.69 -7.43 -11.84
C GLN A 127 21.97 -8.71 -12.23
N ALA A 128 22.68 -9.62 -12.89
CA ALA A 128 22.22 -10.96 -13.26
C ALA A 128 22.43 -11.97 -12.14
N TRP A 129 21.49 -12.92 -12.01
CA TRP A 129 21.59 -14.03 -11.08
C TRP A 129 22.66 -15.02 -11.55
N LYS A 130 23.60 -15.37 -10.66
CA LYS A 130 24.68 -16.31 -10.98
C LYS A 130 24.42 -17.68 -10.36
N LYS A 131 25.02 -18.71 -10.97
CA LYS A 131 24.98 -20.07 -10.42
C LYS A 131 25.47 -20.11 -8.96
N GLY A 132 24.67 -20.72 -8.10
CA GLY A 132 24.98 -20.88 -6.67
C GLY A 132 24.69 -19.65 -5.81
N GLU A 133 24.20 -18.53 -6.38
CA GLU A 133 23.73 -17.40 -5.60
C GLU A 133 22.34 -17.64 -5.04
N VAL A 134 22.09 -17.15 -3.82
CA VAL A 134 20.74 -17.08 -3.26
C VAL A 134 19.97 -15.97 -3.96
N MET A 135 18.71 -16.25 -4.32
CA MET A 135 17.73 -15.22 -4.68
C MET A 135 16.77 -15.05 -3.51
N SER A 136 16.62 -13.82 -3.02
CA SER A 136 15.61 -13.47 -2.01
C SER A 136 14.63 -12.48 -2.61
N ILE A 137 13.36 -12.88 -2.62
CA ILE A 137 12.24 -12.10 -3.15
C ILE A 137 11.29 -11.77 -2.00
N ASP A 138 10.86 -10.52 -1.97
CA ASP A 138 9.95 -9.95 -0.98
C ASP A 138 9.06 -9.00 -1.76
N SER A 139 7.81 -9.39 -1.91
CA SER A 139 6.84 -8.71 -2.73
C SER A 139 5.58 -8.49 -1.95
N GLY A 140 4.87 -7.44 -2.32
CA GLY A 140 3.51 -7.22 -1.88
C GLY A 140 2.66 -6.86 -3.09
N GLY A 141 1.45 -7.39 -3.10
CA GLY A 141 0.43 -6.97 -4.06
C GLY A 141 -0.92 -6.84 -3.39
N ASN A 142 -1.78 -6.05 -4.01
CA ASN A 142 -3.05 -5.61 -3.46
C ASN A 142 -4.22 -6.30 -4.15
N TYR A 143 -5.07 -6.93 -3.35
CA TYR A 143 -6.35 -7.50 -3.77
C TYR A 143 -7.49 -6.76 -3.06
N HIS A 144 -8.23 -5.93 -3.80
CA HIS A 144 -9.36 -5.14 -3.30
C HIS A 144 -9.10 -4.36 -2.00
N GLY A 145 -7.91 -3.74 -1.88
CA GLY A 145 -7.53 -2.95 -0.72
C GLY A 145 -6.77 -3.70 0.37
N TYR A 146 -6.55 -5.02 0.22
CA TYR A 146 -5.81 -5.85 1.17
C TYR A 146 -4.50 -6.33 0.54
N ILE A 147 -3.40 -6.19 1.29
CA ILE A 147 -2.06 -6.55 0.81
C ILE A 147 -1.75 -7.98 1.25
N GLY A 148 -1.24 -8.77 0.32
CA GLY A 148 -0.77 -10.14 0.50
C GLY A 148 0.74 -10.27 0.43
#